data_AF-A0A7V3SLT6-F1
#
_entry.id   AF-A0A7V3SLT6-F1
#
_cell.length_a   1.000
_cell.length_b   1.000
_cell.length_c   1.000
_cell.angle_alpha   90.00
_cell.angle_beta   90.00
_cell.angle_gamma   90.00
#
_symmetry.space_group_name_H-M   'P 1'
#
loop_
_entity.id
_entity.type
_entity.pdbx_description
1 polymer ?
#
loop_
_entity_poly.entity_id
_entity_poly.type
_entity_poly.pdbx_seq_one_letter_code
_entity_poly.pdbx_strand_id
1 'polypeptide(L)'
;MNMECTQIKAKLADYSVGLLGERENKMVEAHLAQCPSCAAELRALERVDRVLKAVEPEEPPAHLWNSIRARIEAEPQKVQIPFWQRWFSVPRLALGGAVAAAVLVAIAYFSVLRPPEGDASLHENAEQLIHTHQMMSWGDPLSDKAALGVMLASRSRLQEVP
;
A
#
# COMPACT_ATOMS: atom_id res chain seq x y z
N MET A 1 3.19 -27.08 -23.75
CA MET A 1 2.77 -25.70 -23.41
C MET A 1 3.70 -25.19 -22.33
N ASN A 2 4.84 -24.60 -22.70
CA ASN A 2 5.76 -24.00 -21.74
C ASN A 2 5.41 -22.53 -21.54
N MET A 3 5.58 -21.99 -20.33
CA MET A 3 5.30 -20.59 -19.99
C MET A 3 5.98 -19.58 -20.93
N GLU A 4 7.11 -19.95 -21.53
CA GLU A 4 7.81 -19.16 -22.55
C GLU A 4 6.95 -18.95 -23.81
N CYS A 5 6.18 -19.94 -24.26
CA CYS A 5 5.32 -19.80 -25.42
C CYS A 5 4.23 -18.73 -25.20
N THR A 6 3.65 -18.69 -23.99
CA THR A 6 2.61 -17.70 -23.67
C THR A 6 3.16 -16.27 -23.74
N GLN A 7 4.37 -16.06 -23.21
CA GLN A 7 5.04 -14.75 -23.25
C GLN A 7 5.41 -14.33 -24.68
N ILE A 8 5.91 -15.27 -25.50
CA ILE A 8 6.26 -14.98 -26.90
C ILE A 8 5.02 -14.70 -27.73
N LYS A 9 3.95 -15.49 -27.58
CA LYS A 9 2.68 -15.26 -28.30
C LYS A 9 2.13 -13.86 -28.07
N ALA A 10 2.18 -13.36 -26.83
CA ALA A 10 1.74 -12.00 -26.51
C ALA A 10 2.56 -10.91 -27.23
N LYS A 11 3.79 -11.21 -27.67
CA LYS A 11 4.70 -10.29 -28.36
C LYS A 11 4.72 -10.47 -29.88
N LEU A 12 4.10 -11.52 -30.43
CA LEU A 12 4.17 -11.81 -31.87
C LEU A 12 3.49 -10.73 -32.74
N ALA A 13 2.41 -10.12 -32.25
CA ALA A 13 1.74 -9.02 -32.95
C ALA A 13 2.69 -7.83 -33.12
N ASP A 14 3.26 -7.33 -32.02
CA ASP A 14 4.21 -6.21 -32.04
C ASP A 14 5.49 -6.54 -32.82
N TYR A 15 5.96 -7.79 -32.75
CA TYR A 15 7.09 -8.27 -33.55
C TYR A 15 6.78 -8.19 -35.05
N SER A 16 5.59 -8.63 -35.48
CA SER A 16 5.21 -8.69 -36.90
C SER A 16 5.17 -7.31 -37.58
N VAL A 17 4.95 -6.24 -36.80
CA VAL A 17 4.93 -4.86 -37.28
C VAL A 17 6.17 -4.05 -36.89
N GLY A 18 7.18 -4.67 -36.25
CA GLY A 18 8.46 -4.04 -35.92
C GLY A 18 8.40 -3.04 -34.76
N LEU A 19 7.46 -3.18 -33.82
CA LEU A 19 7.30 -2.27 -32.68
C LEU A 19 8.13 -2.65 -31.45
N LEU A 20 8.74 -3.84 -31.44
CA LEU A 20 9.55 -4.33 -30.34
C LEU A 20 10.99 -3.78 -30.36
N GLY A 21 11.58 -3.61 -29.18
CA GLY A 21 12.99 -3.23 -29.04
C GLY A 21 13.95 -4.38 -29.39
N GLU A 22 15.22 -4.07 -29.62
CA GLU A 22 16.25 -5.03 -30.08
C GLU A 22 16.38 -6.27 -29.18
N ARG A 23 16.34 -6.08 -27.86
CA ARG A 23 16.42 -7.20 -26.89
C ARG A 23 15.24 -8.16 -27.02
N GLU A 24 14.04 -7.61 -27.23
CA GLU A 24 12.82 -8.40 -27.35
C GLU A 24 12.75 -9.12 -28.69
N ASN A 25 13.21 -8.49 -29.77
CA ASN A 25 13.33 -9.13 -31.08
C ASN A 25 14.23 -10.38 -31.01
N LYS A 26 15.44 -10.26 -30.44
CA LYS A 26 16.36 -11.40 -30.29
C LYS A 26 15.75 -12.54 -29.48
N MET A 27 14.99 -12.22 -28.43
CA MET A 27 14.30 -13.20 -27.61
C MET A 27 13.20 -13.94 -28.41
N VAL A 28 12.39 -13.20 -29.17
CA VAL A 28 11.35 -13.78 -30.04
C VAL A 28 11.99 -14.65 -31.13
N GLU A 29 13.02 -14.18 -31.81
CA GLU A 29 13.75 -14.92 -32.85
C GLU A 29 14.34 -16.24 -32.32
N ALA A 30 15.00 -16.19 -31.16
CA ALA A 30 15.56 -17.39 -30.53
C ALA A 30 14.50 -18.45 -30.23
N HIS A 31 13.29 -18.01 -29.81
CA HIS A 31 12.17 -18.93 -29.57
C HIS A 31 11.56 -19.45 -30.87
N LEU A 32 11.39 -18.60 -31.88
CA LEU A 32 10.84 -18.98 -33.18
C LEU A 32 11.69 -20.05 -33.88
N ALA A 33 13.02 -20.01 -33.71
CA ALA A 33 13.93 -21.03 -34.21
C ALA A 33 13.70 -22.42 -33.60
N GLN A 34 13.14 -22.48 -32.38
CA GLN A 34 12.96 -23.72 -31.61
C GLN A 34 11.50 -24.19 -31.56
N CYS A 35 10.53 -23.29 -31.78
CA CYS A 35 9.11 -23.56 -31.60
C CYS A 35 8.32 -23.39 -32.90
N PRO A 36 8.00 -24.50 -33.61
CA PRO A 36 7.26 -24.43 -34.86
C PRO A 36 5.81 -23.93 -34.70
N SER A 37 5.21 -24.09 -33.51
CA SER A 37 3.86 -23.59 -33.24
C SER A 37 3.80 -22.05 -33.22
N CYS A 38 4.74 -21.40 -32.54
CA CYS A 38 4.85 -19.93 -32.54
C CYS A 38 5.25 -19.40 -33.92
N ALA A 39 6.09 -20.14 -34.67
CA ALA A 39 6.44 -19.77 -36.04
C ALA A 39 5.26 -19.90 -37.02
N ALA A 40 4.32 -20.83 -36.79
CA ALA A 40 3.09 -20.92 -37.58
C ALA A 40 2.13 -19.75 -37.28
N GLU A 41 2.06 -19.32 -36.03
CA GLU A 41 1.27 -18.17 -35.59
C GLU A 41 1.80 -16.85 -36.15
N LEU A 42 3.12 -16.64 -36.13
CA LEU A 42 3.74 -15.50 -36.79
C LEU A 42 3.40 -15.44 -38.29
N ARG A 43 3.51 -16.58 -39.00
CA ARG A 43 3.13 -16.68 -40.41
C ARG A 43 1.65 -16.40 -40.67
N ALA A 44 0.78 -16.63 -39.68
CA ALA A 44 -0.63 -16.25 -39.78
C ALA A 44 -0.79 -14.72 -39.70
N LEU A 45 -0.09 -14.05 -38.78
CA LEU A 45 -0.07 -12.59 -38.68
C LEU A 45 0.48 -11.94 -39.94
N GLU A 46 1.60 -12.44 -40.47
CA GLU A 46 2.20 -11.93 -41.72
C GLU A 46 1.29 -12.10 -42.93
N ARG A 47 0.43 -13.14 -42.97
CA ARG A 47 -0.58 -13.29 -44.03
C ARG A 47 -1.62 -12.19 -43.95
N VAL A 48 -2.07 -11.84 -42.75
CA VAL A 48 -3.04 -10.74 -42.54
C VAL A 48 -2.41 -9.42 -42.98
N ASP A 49 -1.17 -9.15 -42.57
CA ASP A 49 -0.44 -7.93 -42.97
C ASP A 49 -0.31 -7.80 -44.50
N ARG A 50 -0.01 -8.90 -45.21
CA ARG A 50 0.03 -8.89 -46.68
C ARG A 50 -1.32 -8.54 -47.31
N VAL A 51 -2.42 -9.06 -46.77
CA VAL A 51 -3.76 -8.74 -47.27
C VAL A 51 -4.09 -7.28 -47.03
N LEU A 52 -3.73 -6.73 -45.86
CA LEU A 52 -3.96 -5.33 -45.53
C LEU A 52 -3.13 -4.38 -46.41
N LYS A 53 -1.86 -4.71 -46.66
CA LYS A 53 -0.97 -3.93 -47.54
C LYS A 53 -1.37 -3.95 -49.01
N ALA A 54 -2.18 -4.93 -49.43
CA ALA A 54 -2.72 -4.99 -50.78
C ALA A 54 -3.87 -4.01 -51.00
N VAL A 55 -4.40 -3.38 -49.95
CA VAL A 55 -5.43 -2.35 -50.04
C VAL A 55 -4.79 -1.01 -50.39
N GLU A 56 -5.28 -0.38 -51.46
CA GLU A 56 -4.87 0.99 -51.84
C GLU A 56 -5.19 1.96 -50.69
N PRO A 57 -4.23 2.78 -50.23
CA PRO A 57 -4.49 3.81 -49.24
C PRO A 57 -5.41 4.89 -49.82
N GLU A 58 -6.60 5.07 -49.24
CA GLU A 58 -7.49 6.18 -49.60
C GLU A 58 -6.99 7.49 -48.98
N GLU A 59 -7.00 8.57 -49.75
CA GLU A 59 -6.57 9.87 -49.27
C GLU A 59 -7.63 10.49 -48.32
N PRO A 60 -7.28 10.82 -47.07
CA PRO A 60 -8.26 11.32 -46.12
C PRO A 60 -8.77 12.71 -46.52
N PRO A 61 -10.03 13.07 -46.20
CA PRO A 61 -10.54 14.41 -46.46
C PRO A 61 -9.70 15.50 -45.78
N ALA A 62 -9.42 16.59 -46.49
CA ALA A 62 -8.53 17.67 -46.03
C ALA A 62 -8.88 18.27 -44.65
N HIS A 63 -10.16 18.19 -44.24
CA HIS A 63 -10.63 18.72 -42.97
C HIS A 63 -10.50 17.73 -41.80
N LEU A 64 -10.27 16.44 -42.06
CA LEU A 64 -10.28 15.38 -41.04
C LEU A 64 -9.27 15.66 -39.93
N TRP A 65 -8.04 16.03 -40.31
CA TRP A 65 -6.98 16.30 -39.35
C TRP A 65 -7.29 17.50 -38.46
N ASN A 66 -7.86 18.56 -39.04
CA ASN A 66 -8.26 19.75 -38.29
C ASN A 66 -9.36 19.43 -37.28
N SER A 67 -10.34 18.61 -37.66
CA SER A 67 -11.41 18.17 -36.75
C SER A 67 -10.89 17.28 -35.61
N ILE A 68 -9.95 16.37 -35.88
CA ILE A 68 -9.31 15.53 -34.86
C ILE A 68 -8.51 16.40 -33.88
N ARG A 69 -7.67 17.30 -34.40
CA ARG A 69 -6.86 18.22 -33.58
C ARG A 69 -7.75 19.05 -32.64
N ALA A 70 -8.81 19.66 -33.18
CA ALA A 70 -9.72 20.47 -32.38
C ALA A 70 -10.35 19.69 -31.23
N ARG A 71 -10.65 18.39 -31.42
CA ARG A 71 -11.18 17.53 -30.35
C ARG A 71 -10.13 17.19 -29.29
N ILE A 72 -8.90 16.89 -29.70
CA ILE A 72 -7.79 16.61 -28.77
C ILE A 72 -7.49 17.85 -27.90
N GLU A 73 -7.50 19.03 -28.50
CA GLU A 73 -7.27 20.29 -27.79
C GLU A 73 -8.45 20.70 -26.89
N ALA A 74 -9.68 20.39 -27.30
CA ALA A 74 -10.88 20.65 -26.51
C ALA A 74 -11.07 19.68 -25.34
N GLU A 75 -10.38 18.54 -25.34
CA GLU A 75 -10.45 17.58 -24.25
C GLU A 75 -9.71 18.16 -23.03
N PRO A 76 -10.42 18.46 -21.93
CA PRO A 76 -9.78 19.05 -20.78
C PRO A 76 -8.75 18.05 -20.28
N GLN A 77 -7.47 18.44 -20.34
CA GLN A 77 -6.43 17.64 -19.71
C GLN A 77 -6.84 17.45 -18.26
N LYS A 78 -6.99 16.19 -17.85
CA LYS A 78 -7.20 15.84 -16.45
C LYS A 78 -5.97 16.29 -15.70
N VAL A 79 -5.98 17.54 -15.23
CA VAL A 79 -4.91 18.09 -14.43
C VAL A 79 -4.87 17.26 -13.17
N GLN A 80 -3.87 16.37 -13.08
CA GLN A 80 -3.62 15.59 -11.87
C GLN A 80 -3.04 16.56 -10.84
N ILE A 81 -3.93 17.23 -10.11
CA ILE A 81 -3.51 18.14 -9.05
C ILE A 81 -2.89 17.26 -7.94
N PRO A 82 -1.62 17.50 -7.56
CA PRO A 82 -0.98 16.72 -6.51
C PRO A 82 -1.74 16.87 -5.19
N PHE A 83 -1.91 15.76 -4.46
CA PHE A 83 -2.73 15.72 -3.23
C PHE A 83 -2.27 16.76 -2.19
N TRP A 84 -0.97 17.07 -2.17
CA TRP A 84 -0.37 18.10 -1.32
C TRP A 84 -0.95 19.49 -1.59
N GLN A 85 -1.11 19.91 -2.86
CA GLN A 85 -1.71 21.21 -3.19
C GLN A 85 -3.20 21.28 -2.80
N ARG A 86 -3.89 20.14 -2.80
CA ARG A 86 -5.27 20.04 -2.29
C ARG A 86 -5.36 20.22 -0.78
N TRP A 87 -4.32 19.85 -0.03
CA TRP A 87 -4.25 20.08 1.42
C TRP A 87 -3.92 21.54 1.76
N PHE A 88 -3.12 22.22 0.94
CA PHE A 88 -2.78 23.64 1.13
C PHE A 88 -3.87 24.62 0.64
N SER A 89 -4.89 24.13 -0.06
CA SER A 89 -6.02 24.94 -0.56
C SER A 89 -7.24 24.95 0.35
N VAL A 90 -7.12 24.44 1.59
CA VAL A 90 -8.20 24.60 2.59
C VAL A 90 -8.45 26.09 2.88
N PRO A 91 -9.71 26.57 2.74
CA PRO A 91 -10.02 27.97 2.95
C PRO A 91 -9.71 28.36 4.41
N ARG A 92 -9.15 29.56 4.63
CA ARG A 92 -8.73 30.06 5.96
C ARG A 92 -9.84 30.00 7.03
N LEU A 93 -11.10 30.04 6.61
CA LEU A 93 -12.28 29.88 7.45
C LEU A 93 -12.43 28.46 8.04
N ALA A 94 -12.05 27.41 7.28
CA ALA A 94 -12.07 26.02 7.76
C ALA A 94 -10.96 25.76 8.78
N LEU A 95 -9.80 26.41 8.64
CA LEU A 95 -8.72 26.33 9.62
C LEU A 95 -9.09 27.04 10.93
N GLY A 96 -9.77 28.20 10.85
CA GLY A 96 -10.23 28.94 12.03
C GLY A 96 -11.29 28.21 12.86
N GLY A 97 -12.23 27.52 12.20
CA GLY A 97 -13.27 26.74 12.87
C GLY A 97 -12.72 25.54 13.66
N ALA A 98 -11.74 24.83 13.11
CA ALA A 98 -11.13 23.68 13.77
C ALA A 98 -10.35 24.07 15.04
N VAL A 99 -9.62 25.20 15.00
CA VAL A 99 -8.89 25.71 16.17
C VAL A 99 -9.87 26.14 17.27
N ALA A 100 -10.95 26.84 16.94
CA ALA A 100 -11.96 27.24 17.92
C ALA A 100 -12.63 26.03 18.59
N ALA A 101 -12.98 25.00 17.80
CA ALA A 101 -13.55 23.76 18.34
C ALA A 101 -12.56 23.01 19.25
N ALA A 102 -11.29 22.91 18.87
CA ALA A 102 -10.26 22.25 19.68
C ALA A 102 -10.02 22.99 21.01
N VAL A 103 -10.03 24.33 21.00
CA VAL A 103 -9.92 25.14 22.23
C VAL A 103 -11.11 24.90 23.15
N LEU A 104 -12.34 24.88 22.62
CA LEU A 104 -13.54 24.60 23.40
C LEU A 104 -13.51 23.20 24.02
N VAL A 105 -13.06 22.18 23.27
CA VAL A 105 -12.90 20.81 23.78
C VAL A 105 -11.82 20.75 24.86
N ALA A 106 -10.69 21.45 24.68
CA ALA A 106 -9.63 21.49 25.69
C ALA A 106 -10.08 22.17 26.99
N ILE A 107 -10.85 23.25 26.89
CA ILE A 107 -11.47 23.93 28.05
C ILE A 107 -12.45 23.00 28.75
N ALA A 108 -13.36 22.36 28.00
CA ALA A 108 -14.31 21.41 28.54
C ALA A 108 -13.60 20.24 29.24
N TYR A 109 -12.56 19.67 28.61
CA TYR A 109 -11.73 18.61 29.15
C TYR A 109 -11.07 19.03 30.47
N PHE A 110 -10.41 20.19 30.51
CA PHE A 110 -9.75 20.67 31.73
C PHE A 110 -10.73 21.02 32.87
N SER A 111 -11.94 21.44 32.52
CA SER A 111 -12.99 21.75 33.51
C SER A 111 -13.65 20.50 34.10
N VAL A 112 -13.69 19.38 33.37
CA VAL A 112 -14.35 18.13 33.79
C VAL A 112 -13.37 17.09 34.33
N LEU A 113 -12.11 17.09 33.89
CA LEU A 113 -11.09 16.08 34.25
C LEU A 113 -10.00 16.59 35.20
N ARG A 114 -10.25 17.67 35.96
CA ARG A 114 -9.53 17.89 37.22
C ARG A 114 -10.31 17.17 38.34
N PRO A 115 -10.00 15.89 38.67
CA PRO A 115 -10.48 15.32 39.92
C PRO A 115 -9.81 16.07 41.09
N PRO A 116 -10.51 16.25 42.22
CA PRO A 116 -9.90 16.78 43.44
C PRO A 116 -8.76 15.85 43.87
N GLU A 117 -7.62 16.43 44.26
CA GLU A 117 -6.45 15.71 44.76
C GLU A 117 -6.87 14.70 45.84
N GLY A 118 -6.72 13.42 45.53
CA GLY A 118 -7.16 12.27 46.31
C GLY A 118 -6.12 11.16 46.20
N ASP A 119 -4.99 11.39 46.83
CA ASP A 119 -3.73 10.64 46.76
C ASP A 119 -3.55 9.63 47.92
N ALA A 120 -4.58 9.40 48.74
CA ALA A 120 -4.50 8.47 49.88
C ALA A 120 -4.96 7.02 49.58
N SER A 121 -5.88 6.78 48.64
CA SER A 121 -6.56 5.47 48.52
C SER A 121 -5.88 4.43 47.63
N LEU A 122 -4.86 4.80 46.85
CA LEU A 122 -4.15 3.85 45.98
C LEU A 122 -3.14 2.98 46.76
N HIS A 123 -2.58 3.50 47.85
CA HIS A 123 -1.63 2.74 48.68
C HIS A 123 -2.32 1.68 49.53
N GLU A 124 -3.49 1.98 50.09
CA GLU A 124 -4.23 1.06 50.98
C GLU A 124 -4.68 -0.22 50.24
N ASN A 125 -5.01 -0.11 48.96
CA ASN A 125 -5.50 -1.24 48.17
C ASN A 125 -4.39 -2.04 47.47
N ALA A 126 -3.16 -1.51 47.38
CA ALA A 126 -2.07 -2.16 46.66
C ALA A 126 -1.55 -3.40 47.40
N GLU A 127 -1.38 -3.32 48.73
CA GLU A 127 -0.95 -4.49 49.52
C GLU A 127 -1.98 -5.62 49.45
N GLN A 128 -3.27 -5.29 49.59
CA GLN A 128 -4.34 -6.29 49.57
C GLN A 128 -4.46 -6.96 48.20
N LEU A 129 -4.26 -6.20 47.11
CA LEU A 129 -4.27 -6.73 45.74
C LEU A 129 -3.07 -7.67 45.51
N ILE A 130 -1.88 -7.27 45.93
CA ILE A 130 -0.65 -8.08 45.78
C ILE A 130 -0.76 -9.38 46.57
N HIS A 131 -1.24 -9.32 47.81
CA HIS A 131 -1.38 -10.48 48.69
C HIS A 131 -2.40 -11.49 48.14
N THR A 132 -3.54 -11.00 47.63
CA THR A 132 -4.58 -11.87 47.06
C THR A 132 -4.07 -12.57 45.79
N HIS A 133 -3.35 -11.85 44.93
CA HIS A 133 -2.77 -12.42 43.70
C HIS A 133 -1.67 -13.45 44.00
N GLN A 134 -0.87 -13.24 45.05
CA GLN A 134 0.15 -14.20 45.48
C GLN A 134 -0.48 -15.53 45.92
N MET A 135 -1.55 -15.51 46.73
CA MET A 135 -2.24 -16.72 47.16
C MET A 135 -2.86 -17.51 46.00
N MET A 136 -3.44 -16.81 45.01
CA MET A 136 -4.05 -17.48 43.85
C MET A 136 -3.01 -18.12 42.93
N SER A 137 -1.82 -17.51 42.80
CA SER A 137 -0.74 -18.01 41.94
C SER A 137 0.07 -19.18 42.53
N TRP A 138 -0.26 -19.64 43.73
CA TRP A 138 0.51 -20.66 44.46
C TRP A 138 0.36 -22.08 43.87
N GLY A 139 -0.67 -22.31 43.05
CA GLY A 139 -0.97 -23.61 42.44
C GLY A 139 -0.60 -23.76 40.95
N ASP A 140 -0.08 -22.70 40.30
CA ASP A 140 0.21 -22.73 38.86
C ASP A 140 1.64 -23.23 38.58
N PRO A 141 1.83 -24.32 37.82
CA PRO A 141 3.14 -24.95 37.57
C PRO A 141 4.12 -24.11 36.72
N LEU A 142 3.74 -22.90 36.31
CA LEU A 142 4.52 -21.99 35.45
C LEU A 142 4.87 -20.65 36.13
N SER A 143 4.67 -20.50 37.45
CA SER A 143 4.99 -19.29 38.23
C SER A 143 6.51 -19.04 38.48
N ASP A 144 7.37 -19.74 37.74
CA ASP A 144 8.76 -20.07 38.10
C ASP A 144 9.79 -18.92 37.98
N LYS A 145 9.36 -17.67 37.70
CA LYS A 145 10.28 -16.51 37.64
C LYS A 145 9.92 -15.39 38.60
N ALA A 146 8.64 -15.03 38.69
CA ALA A 146 8.19 -13.99 39.62
C ALA A 146 8.18 -14.50 41.06
N ALA A 147 7.65 -15.70 41.31
CA ALA A 147 7.62 -16.29 42.65
C ALA A 147 9.03 -16.62 43.16
N LEU A 148 9.91 -17.10 42.27
CA LEU A 148 11.31 -17.40 42.58
C LEU A 148 12.10 -16.12 42.93
N GLY A 149 11.84 -15.02 42.22
CA GLY A 149 12.38 -13.70 42.54
C GLY A 149 11.94 -13.19 43.91
N VAL A 150 10.66 -13.35 44.28
CA VAL A 150 10.15 -12.96 45.59
C VAL A 150 10.70 -13.84 46.72
N MET A 151 10.83 -15.16 46.51
CA MET A 151 11.46 -16.08 47.48
C MET A 151 12.95 -15.76 47.70
N LEU A 152 13.71 -15.46 46.64
CA LEU A 152 15.11 -15.09 46.76
C LEU A 152 15.28 -13.73 47.46
N ALA A 153 14.42 -12.75 47.13
CA ALA A 153 14.44 -11.42 47.72
C ALA A 153 13.94 -11.38 49.18
N SER A 154 13.11 -12.33 49.60
CA SER A 154 12.74 -12.47 51.02
C SER A 154 13.81 -13.24 51.81
N ARG A 155 14.48 -14.23 51.20
CA ARG A 155 15.57 -14.98 51.83
C ARG A 155 16.81 -14.12 52.11
N SER A 156 17.19 -13.22 51.20
CA SER A 156 18.29 -12.28 51.44
C SER A 156 17.99 -11.32 52.58
N ARG A 157 16.72 -10.88 52.70
CA ARG A 157 16.27 -9.98 53.75
C ARG A 157 16.26 -10.61 55.16
N LEU A 158 16.28 -11.95 55.23
CA LEU A 158 16.35 -12.70 56.50
C LEU A 158 17.78 -13.07 56.91
N GLN A 159 18.79 -12.80 56.08
CA GLN A 159 20.21 -13.03 56.39
C GLN A 159 20.99 -11.76 56.74
N GLU A 160 20.38 -10.58 56.63
CA GLU A 160 20.98 -9.27 56.98
C GLU A 160 20.51 -8.72 58.34
N VAL A 161 20.03 -9.59 59.24
CA VAL A 161 19.79 -9.24 60.64
C VAL A 161 20.87 -9.94 61.49
N PRO A 162 21.70 -9.21 62.25
CA PRO A 162 22.63 -9.82 63.21
C PRO A 162 21.91 -10.56 64.34
#